data_AF-A0A1Y2K116-F1
#
_entry.id   AF-A0A1Y2K116-F1
#
_cell.length_a   1.000
_cell.length_b   1.000
_cell.length_c   1.000
_cell.angle_alpha   90.00
_cell.angle_beta   90.00
_cell.angle_gamma   90.00
#
_symmetry.space_group_name_H-M   'P 1'
#
loop_
_entity.id
_entity.type
_entity.pdbx_description
1 polymer ?
#
loop_
_entity_poly.entity_id
_entity_poly.type
_entity_poly.pdbx_seq_one_letter_code
_entity_poly.pdbx_strand_id
1 'polypeptide(L)'
;GQNSSYLVERMLRMDPDIIDIGEIRTGNEGVAAVQAAQTGHLVFGSLHVLDPFELIGRLQMLDHTLLSKELMCNHKIIAGFMGQRMVPVLWTECREPLAKQLDAMPGILLDRIKTWGNIEQVHVRGKGCPHCFGRQIRGREAVAEVVLS
;
A
#
# COMPACT_ATOMS: atom_id res chain seq x y z
N GLY A 1 17.89 12.18 -18.02
CA GLY A 1 17.70 11.09 -17.06
C GLY A 1 17.11 9.92 -17.80
N GLN A 2 17.60 8.70 -17.60
CA GLN A 2 17.06 7.52 -18.29
C GLN A 2 15.66 7.21 -17.73
N ASN A 3 14.71 6.94 -18.63
CA ASN A 3 13.30 6.66 -18.31
C ASN A 3 13.12 5.18 -17.92
N SER A 4 12.20 4.83 -17.02
CA SER A 4 12.14 3.44 -16.49
C SER A 4 11.74 2.41 -17.56
N SER A 5 10.92 2.76 -18.55
CA SER A 5 10.60 1.91 -19.71
C SER A 5 11.84 1.40 -20.45
N TYR A 6 12.86 2.27 -20.62
CA TYR A 6 14.11 1.91 -21.29
C TYR A 6 14.93 0.89 -20.50
N LEU A 7 14.83 0.93 -19.17
CA LEU A 7 15.49 -0.05 -18.30
C LEU A 7 14.78 -1.41 -18.40
N VAL A 8 13.45 -1.43 -18.46
CA VAL A 8 12.68 -2.67 -18.64
C VAL A 8 13.05 -3.36 -19.95
N GLU A 9 13.06 -2.64 -21.08
CA GLU A 9 13.45 -3.20 -22.38
C GLU A 9 14.86 -3.81 -22.39
N ARG A 10 15.78 -3.22 -21.63
CA ARG A 10 17.14 -3.74 -21.46
C ARG A 10 17.19 -4.93 -20.52
N MET A 11 16.45 -4.89 -19.42
CA MET A 11 16.35 -6.00 -18.46
C MET A 11 15.78 -7.24 -19.11
N LEU A 12 14.77 -7.13 -19.99
CA LEU A 12 14.21 -8.27 -20.73
C LEU A 12 15.25 -9.03 -21.57
N ARG A 13 16.38 -8.42 -21.91
CA ARG A 13 17.50 -9.08 -22.64
C ARG A 13 18.50 -9.77 -21.72
N MET A 14 18.32 -9.65 -20.40
CA MET A 14 19.19 -10.23 -19.37
C MET A 14 18.62 -11.54 -18.80
N ASP A 15 17.53 -12.06 -19.36
CA ASP A 15 16.84 -13.26 -18.87
C ASP A 15 16.45 -13.20 -17.38
N PRO A 16 15.78 -12.12 -16.90
CA PRO A 16 15.42 -12.00 -15.49
C PRO A 16 14.18 -12.85 -15.18
N ASP A 17 14.10 -13.42 -13.99
CA ASP A 17 12.84 -14.05 -13.51
C ASP A 17 11.86 -13.02 -12.92
N ILE A 18 12.41 -11.95 -12.31
CA ILE A 18 11.66 -10.92 -11.57
C ILE A 18 12.14 -9.54 -12.02
N ILE A 19 11.19 -8.63 -12.27
CA ILE A 19 11.47 -7.25 -12.69
C ILE A 19 10.79 -6.29 -11.70
N ASP A 20 11.58 -5.42 -11.06
CA ASP A 20 11.06 -4.29 -10.28
C ASP A 20 11.24 -2.99 -11.09
N ILE A 21 10.12 -2.37 -11.47
CA ILE A 21 10.11 -1.11 -12.23
C ILE A 21 10.07 0.13 -11.33
N GLY A 22 10.03 -0.07 -10.00
CA GLY A 22 9.98 1.00 -9.02
C GLY A 22 8.62 1.67 -8.96
N GLU A 23 8.45 2.79 -9.65
CA GLU A 23 7.21 3.58 -9.68
C GLU A 23 6.72 3.74 -11.12
N ILE A 24 5.44 3.42 -11.38
CA ILE A 24 4.82 3.66 -12.68
C ILE A 24 4.29 5.09 -12.71
N ARG A 25 4.89 5.96 -13.51
CA ARG A 25 4.56 7.39 -13.57
C ARG A 25 3.88 7.78 -14.89
N THR A 26 4.14 7.03 -15.95
CA THR A 26 3.65 7.31 -17.31
C THR A 26 3.04 6.07 -17.97
N GLY A 27 2.22 6.29 -19.00
CA GLY A 27 1.61 5.20 -19.79
C GLY A 27 2.65 4.24 -20.37
N ASN A 28 3.76 4.76 -20.92
CA ASN A 28 4.84 3.94 -21.47
C ASN A 28 5.48 2.99 -20.44
N GLU A 29 5.56 3.41 -19.18
CA GLU A 29 6.11 2.57 -18.10
C GLU A 29 5.13 1.46 -17.73
N GLY A 30 3.83 1.79 -17.64
CA GLY A 30 2.78 0.81 -17.41
C GLY A 30 2.67 -0.21 -18.55
N VAL A 31 2.79 0.24 -19.79
CA VAL A 31 2.77 -0.65 -20.98
C VAL A 31 3.96 -1.60 -20.97
N ALA A 32 5.16 -1.11 -20.67
CA ALA A 32 6.34 -1.95 -20.56
C ALA A 32 6.19 -3.00 -19.44
N ALA A 33 5.60 -2.62 -18.30
CA ALA A 33 5.31 -3.54 -17.20
C ALA A 33 4.37 -4.67 -17.63
N VAL A 34 3.29 -4.33 -18.34
CA VAL A 34 2.31 -5.30 -18.84
C VAL A 34 2.92 -6.23 -19.88
N GLN A 35 3.75 -5.71 -20.79
CA GLN A 35 4.46 -6.52 -21.77
C GLN A 35 5.44 -7.51 -21.12
N ALA A 36 6.15 -7.07 -20.08
CA ALA A 36 7.01 -7.95 -19.29
C ALA A 36 6.20 -9.05 -18.59
N ALA A 37 5.06 -8.70 -17.98
CA ALA A 37 4.17 -9.68 -17.34
C ALA A 37 3.60 -10.70 -18.35
N GLN A 38 3.19 -10.25 -19.54
CA GLN A 38 2.68 -11.12 -20.60
C GLN A 38 3.70 -12.12 -21.14
N THR A 39 4.99 -11.80 -21.03
CA THR A 39 6.08 -12.69 -21.44
C THR A 39 6.53 -13.65 -20.34
N GLY A 40 5.82 -13.67 -19.20
CA GLY A 40 6.03 -14.64 -18.11
C GLY A 40 6.86 -14.14 -16.94
N HIS A 41 7.24 -12.86 -16.93
CA HIS A 41 8.04 -12.27 -15.86
C HIS A 41 7.15 -11.86 -14.67
N LEU A 42 7.63 -12.06 -13.44
CA LEU A 42 6.99 -11.47 -12.27
C LEU A 42 7.39 -9.99 -12.16
N VAL A 43 6.42 -9.09 -12.30
CA VAL A 43 6.67 -7.64 -12.30
C VAL A 43 6.15 -7.00 -11.01
N PHE A 44 7.03 -6.28 -10.32
CA PHE A 44 6.69 -5.42 -9.19
C PHE A 44 6.77 -3.94 -9.60
N GLY A 45 5.86 -3.14 -9.04
CA GLY A 45 5.86 -1.70 -9.20
C GLY A 45 4.93 -1.04 -8.18
N SER A 46 5.10 0.26 -8.00
CA SER A 46 4.30 1.08 -7.11
C SER A 46 3.55 2.16 -7.87
N LEU A 47 2.39 2.55 -7.32
CA LEU A 47 1.53 3.62 -7.80
C LEU A 47 1.05 4.42 -6.59
N HIS A 48 1.00 5.74 -6.74
CA HIS A 48 0.36 6.60 -5.75
C HIS A 48 -1.15 6.63 -5.96
N VAL A 49 -1.86 5.79 -5.21
CA VAL A 49 -3.33 5.77 -5.11
C VAL A 49 -3.75 5.85 -3.64
N LEU A 50 -4.94 6.40 -3.38
CA LEU A 50 -5.45 6.51 -2.01
C LEU A 50 -5.99 5.19 -1.50
N ASP A 51 -6.63 4.44 -2.40
CA ASP A 51 -7.24 3.15 -2.13
C ASP A 51 -6.69 2.11 -3.14
N PRO A 52 -6.35 0.88 -2.70
CA PRO A 52 -5.84 -0.17 -3.58
C PRO A 52 -6.75 -0.45 -4.78
N PHE A 53 -8.08 -0.38 -4.62
CA PHE A 53 -9.04 -0.65 -5.70
C PHE A 53 -9.01 0.43 -6.79
N GLU A 54 -8.47 1.62 -6.51
CA GLU A 54 -8.28 2.68 -7.52
C GLU A 54 -7.12 2.37 -8.48
N LEU A 55 -6.27 1.40 -8.19
CA LEU A 55 -5.10 1.06 -8.99
C LEU A 55 -5.43 0.78 -10.46
N ILE A 56 -6.52 0.02 -10.72
CA ILE A 56 -6.97 -0.28 -12.08
C ILE A 56 -7.36 1.00 -12.82
N GLY A 57 -8.12 1.88 -12.17
CA GLY A 57 -8.51 3.16 -12.73
C GLY A 57 -7.29 4.06 -12.97
N ARG A 58 -6.32 4.06 -12.06
CA ARG A 58 -5.09 4.83 -12.17
C ARG A 58 -4.25 4.40 -13.37
N LEU A 59 -4.06 3.10 -13.59
CA LEU A 59 -3.36 2.58 -14.76
C LEU A 59 -4.08 2.96 -16.05
N GLN A 60 -5.41 2.83 -16.10
CA GLN A 60 -6.18 3.25 -17.26
C GLN A 60 -6.08 4.75 -17.56
N MET A 61 -5.97 5.59 -16.53
CA MET A 61 -5.75 7.04 -16.72
C MET A 61 -4.37 7.38 -17.29
N LEU A 62 -3.36 6.52 -17.09
CA LEU A 62 -2.03 6.74 -17.66
C LEU A 62 -2.02 6.48 -19.18
N ASP A 63 -2.81 5.50 -19.64
CA ASP A 63 -3.09 5.28 -21.07
C ASP A 63 -4.42 4.55 -21.27
N HIS A 64 -5.45 5.26 -21.71
CA HIS A 64 -6.80 4.69 -21.88
C HIS A 64 -6.89 3.62 -22.97
N THR A 65 -5.94 3.61 -23.91
CA THR A 65 -5.95 2.72 -25.07
C THR A 65 -5.16 1.45 -24.78
N LEU A 66 -3.93 1.61 -24.31
CA LEU A 66 -2.99 0.50 -24.10
C LEU A 66 -3.12 -0.14 -22.71
N LEU A 67 -3.62 0.60 -21.71
CA LEU A 67 -3.89 0.10 -20.35
C LEU A 67 -5.40 0.06 -20.09
N SER A 68 -6.14 -0.52 -21.03
CA SER A 68 -7.60 -0.61 -20.93
C SER A 68 -8.05 -1.35 -19.66
N LYS A 69 -9.24 -1.01 -19.16
CA LYS A 69 -9.83 -1.68 -17.99
C LYS A 69 -9.94 -3.20 -18.17
N GLU A 70 -10.30 -3.66 -19.37
CA GLU A 70 -10.39 -5.09 -19.68
C GLU A 70 -9.03 -5.79 -19.50
N LEU A 71 -7.94 -5.16 -19.95
CA LEU A 71 -6.60 -5.69 -19.79
C LEU A 71 -6.15 -5.65 -18.32
N MET A 72 -6.41 -4.56 -17.60
CA MET A 72 -6.04 -4.41 -16.20
C MET A 72 -6.88 -5.28 -15.25
N CYS A 73 -8.08 -5.69 -15.64
CA CYS A 73 -8.89 -6.64 -14.91
C CYS A 73 -8.56 -8.12 -15.25
N ASN A 74 -7.56 -8.37 -16.09
CA ASN A 74 -7.16 -9.72 -16.43
C ASN A 74 -6.26 -10.33 -15.35
N HIS A 75 -6.75 -11.39 -14.68
CA HIS A 75 -6.03 -12.15 -13.64
C HIS A 75 -4.69 -12.73 -14.08
N LYS A 76 -4.46 -12.88 -15.40
CA LYS A 76 -3.18 -13.35 -15.95
C LYS A 76 -2.12 -12.25 -16.00
N ILE A 77 -2.52 -10.98 -15.87
CA ILE A 77 -1.63 -9.81 -15.91
C ILE A 77 -1.40 -9.27 -14.50
N ILE A 78 -2.47 -9.06 -13.75
CA ILE A 78 -2.40 -8.56 -12.37
C ILE A 78 -2.70 -9.72 -11.42
N ALA A 79 -1.68 -10.22 -10.75
CA ALA A 79 -1.82 -11.23 -9.70
C ALA A 79 -2.49 -10.68 -8.43
N GLY A 80 -2.29 -9.38 -8.16
CA GLY A 80 -2.85 -8.69 -7.01
C GLY A 80 -2.22 -7.33 -6.80
N PHE A 81 -2.71 -6.60 -5.81
CA PHE A 81 -2.17 -5.31 -5.39
C PHE A 81 -2.32 -5.12 -3.89
N MET A 82 -1.44 -4.30 -3.32
CA MET A 82 -1.35 -4.04 -1.90
C MET A 82 -1.48 -2.54 -1.62
N GLY A 83 -2.47 -2.16 -0.82
CA GLY A 83 -2.54 -0.83 -0.22
C GLY A 83 -1.72 -0.83 1.07
N GLN A 84 -0.71 0.03 1.18
CA GLN A 84 0.16 0.12 2.35
C GLN A 84 0.04 1.48 3.03
N ARG A 85 -0.08 1.48 4.36
CA ARG A 85 -0.02 2.70 5.19
C ARG A 85 0.94 2.50 6.36
N MET A 86 1.72 3.54 6.67
CA MET A 86 2.61 3.54 7.83
C MET A 86 1.89 4.17 9.02
N VAL A 87 1.56 3.36 10.02
CA VAL A 87 0.85 3.82 11.22
C VAL A 87 1.83 4.04 12.37
N PRO A 88 1.63 5.07 13.21
CA PRO A 88 2.49 5.32 14.35
C PRO A 88 2.30 4.24 15.42
N VAL A 89 3.41 3.75 15.97
CA VAL A 89 3.40 2.78 17.06
C VAL A 89 3.54 3.51 18.39
N LEU A 90 2.55 3.30 19.27
CA LEU A 90 2.52 3.93 20.58
C LEU A 90 3.72 3.53 21.44
N TRP A 91 4.21 4.46 22.25
CA TRP A 91 5.20 4.17 23.28
C TRP A 91 4.60 3.27 24.36
N THR A 92 5.26 2.16 24.68
CA THR A 92 4.69 1.10 25.52
C THR A 92 4.47 1.51 26.98
N GLU A 93 5.30 2.41 27.52
CA GLU A 93 5.25 2.82 28.92
C GLU A 93 4.23 3.92 29.22
N CYS A 94 3.83 4.70 28.21
CA CYS A 94 2.94 5.85 28.41
C CYS A 94 1.68 5.83 27.53
N ARG A 95 1.42 4.72 26.82
CA ARG A 95 0.13 4.47 26.20
C ARG A 95 -0.93 4.19 27.26
N GLU A 96 -2.16 4.57 26.99
CA GLU A 96 -3.29 4.38 27.91
C GLU A 96 -4.31 3.41 27.30
N PRO A 97 -4.95 2.53 28.10
CA PRO A 97 -6.04 1.70 27.60
C PRO A 97 -7.21 2.57 27.11
N LEU A 98 -7.77 2.21 25.96
CA LEU A 98 -8.91 2.93 25.36
C LEU A 98 -10.13 2.97 26.30
N ALA A 99 -10.32 1.93 27.11
CA ALA A 99 -11.38 1.87 28.11
C ALA A 99 -11.40 3.06 29.08
N LYS A 100 -10.26 3.74 29.29
CA LYS A 100 -10.17 4.94 30.14
C LYS A 100 -10.55 6.24 29.43
N GLN A 101 -10.74 6.20 28.11
CA GLN A 101 -10.96 7.37 27.26
C GLN A 101 -12.15 7.19 26.30
N LEU A 102 -13.10 6.32 26.63
CA LEU A 102 -14.25 6.02 25.76
C LEU A 102 -15.06 7.27 25.42
N ASP A 103 -15.28 8.15 26.40
CA ASP A 103 -16.07 9.38 26.23
C ASP A 103 -15.44 10.38 25.25
N ALA A 104 -14.13 10.29 25.03
CA ALA A 104 -13.40 11.17 24.10
C ALA A 104 -13.44 10.66 22.65
N MET A 105 -13.94 9.44 22.40
CA MET A 105 -13.91 8.83 21.08
C MET A 105 -15.27 8.86 20.39
N PRO A 106 -15.35 9.25 19.10
CA PRO A 106 -16.59 9.16 18.34
C PRO A 106 -17.20 7.75 18.38
N GLY A 107 -18.51 7.65 18.64
CA GLY A 107 -19.22 6.38 18.75
C GLY A 107 -19.03 5.46 17.53
N ILE A 108 -19.01 6.02 16.32
CA ILE A 108 -18.76 5.26 15.09
C ILE A 108 -17.39 4.56 15.06
N LEU A 109 -16.35 5.15 15.67
CA LEU A 109 -15.04 4.52 15.77
C LEU A 109 -15.04 3.41 16.81
N LEU A 110 -15.75 3.62 17.93
CA LEU A 110 -15.93 2.58 18.95
C LEU A 110 -16.66 1.36 18.38
N ASP A 111 -17.72 1.57 17.62
CA ASP A 111 -18.48 0.49 16.99
C ASP A 111 -17.62 -0.27 15.99
N ARG A 112 -16.84 0.44 15.18
CA ARG A 112 -15.86 -0.19 14.28
C ARG A 112 -14.81 -1.00 15.04
N ILE A 113 -14.21 -0.49 16.11
CA ILE A 113 -13.19 -1.25 16.86
C ILE A 113 -13.79 -2.55 17.43
N LYS A 114 -15.02 -2.48 17.94
CA LYS A 114 -15.72 -3.65 18.49
C LYS A 114 -15.97 -4.76 17.46
N THR A 115 -16.00 -4.45 16.16
CA THR A 115 -16.14 -5.51 15.13
C THR A 115 -14.87 -6.31 14.92
N TRP A 116 -13.69 -5.80 15.31
CA TRP A 116 -12.40 -6.43 15.03
C TRP A 116 -11.74 -7.08 16.25
N GLY A 117 -12.13 -6.73 17.48
CA GLY A 117 -11.55 -7.35 18.67
C GLY A 117 -12.02 -6.79 20.01
N ASN A 118 -11.33 -7.21 21.08
CA ASN A 118 -11.61 -6.75 22.44
C ASN A 118 -11.06 -5.33 22.66
N ILE A 119 -11.96 -4.38 22.93
CA ILE A 119 -11.64 -2.98 23.21
C ILE A 119 -10.69 -2.79 24.40
N GLU A 120 -10.67 -3.74 25.34
CA GLU A 120 -9.79 -3.72 26.52
C GLU A 120 -8.31 -3.87 26.15
N GLN A 121 -8.00 -4.48 25.00
CA GLN A 121 -6.62 -4.63 24.51
C GLN A 121 -6.16 -3.43 23.69
N VAL A 122 -7.08 -2.54 23.32
CA VAL A 122 -6.78 -1.37 22.50
C VAL A 122 -6.20 -0.27 23.39
N HIS A 123 -5.11 0.31 22.92
CA HIS A 123 -4.44 1.42 23.59
C HIS A 123 -4.45 2.66 22.70
N VAL A 124 -4.46 3.83 23.34
CA VAL A 124 -4.40 5.15 22.72
C VAL A 124 -3.21 5.93 23.26
N ARG A 125 -2.92 7.09 22.65
CA ARG A 125 -1.87 7.98 23.15
C ARG A 125 -2.23 8.44 24.56
N GLY A 126 -1.34 8.17 25.52
CA GLY A 126 -1.44 8.77 26.85
C GLY A 126 -0.77 10.14 26.89
N LYS A 127 -0.45 10.61 28.10
CA LYS A 127 0.06 11.97 28.33
C LYS A 127 1.52 12.20 27.90
N GLY A 128 2.29 11.14 27.64
CA GLY A 128 3.73 11.21 27.40
C GLY A 128 4.54 11.02 28.69
N CYS A 129 5.83 10.68 28.55
CA CYS A 129 6.73 10.43 29.67
C CYS A 129 8.17 10.92 29.35
N PRO A 130 9.05 11.01 30.36
CA PRO A 130 10.46 11.38 30.15
C PRO A 130 11.20 10.46 29.17
N HIS A 131 10.89 9.15 29.15
CA HIS A 131 11.55 8.18 28.28
C HIS A 131 11.26 8.40 26.79
N CYS A 132 10.06 8.87 26.45
CA CYS A 132 9.70 9.20 25.07
C CYS A 132 9.89 10.69 24.75
N PHE A 133 10.41 11.49 25.69
CA PHE A 133 10.54 12.96 25.56
C PHE A 133 9.22 13.63 25.13
N GLY A 134 8.09 13.12 25.63
CA GLY A 134 6.76 13.60 25.26
C GLY A 134 6.27 13.22 23.84
N ARG A 135 7.03 12.45 23.04
CA ARG A 135 6.65 12.08 21.66
C ARG A 135 5.50 11.07 21.56
N GLN A 136 5.32 10.25 22.59
CA GLN A 136 4.26 9.21 22.69
C GLN A 136 4.30 8.11 21.60
N ILE A 137 5.26 8.16 20.67
CA ILE A 137 5.40 7.26 19.53
C ILE A 137 6.85 6.78 19.49
N ARG A 138 7.06 5.46 19.34
CA ARG A 138 8.40 4.86 19.25
C ARG A 138 8.90 4.69 17.80
N GLY A 139 7.98 4.64 16.85
CA GLY A 139 8.28 4.33 15.45
C GLY A 139 7.02 4.23 14.62
N ARG A 140 7.13 3.61 13.45
CA ARG A 140 6.02 3.34 12.54
C ARG A 140 6.07 1.88 12.10
N GLU A 141 4.90 1.27 11.95
CA GLU A 141 4.74 -0.08 11.41
C GLU A 141 3.85 0.00 10.16
N ALA A 142 4.08 -0.91 9.20
CA ALA A 142 3.27 -0.99 8.00
C ALA A 142 1.98 -1.78 8.30
N VAL A 143 0.85 -1.23 7.89
CA VAL A 143 -0.42 -1.95 7.78
C VAL A 143 -0.74 -2.06 6.30
N ALA A 144 -1.07 -3.27 5.87
CA ALA A 144 -1.32 -3.58 4.48
C ALA A 144 -2.71 -4.20 4.31
N GLU A 145 -3.39 -3.78 3.25
CA GLU A 145 -4.58 -4.44 2.69
C GLU A 145 -4.19 -5.06 1.37
N VAL A 146 -4.44 -6.37 1.22
CA VAL A 146 -3.99 -7.15 0.06
C VAL A 146 -5.21 -7.63 -0.71
N VAL A 147 -5.25 -7.33 -2.00
CA VAL A 147 -6.24 -7.82 -2.94
C VAL A 147 -5.53 -8.75 -3.90
N LEU A 148 -6.04 -9.98 -4.02
CA LEU A 148 -5.52 -10.99 -4.95
C LEU A 148 -6.56 -11.24 -6.03
N SER A 149 -6.08 -11.51 -7.24
CA SER A 149 -6.94 -11.86 -8.38
C SER A 149 -7.40 -13.31 -8.35
#